data_AF-A0A2E7JZD5-F1
#
_entry.id   AF-A0A2E7JZD5-F1
#
_cell.length_a   1.000
_cell.length_b   1.000
_cell.length_c   1.000
_cell.angle_alpha   90.00
_cell.angle_beta   90.00
_cell.angle_gamma   90.00
#
_symmetry.space_group_name_H-M   'P 1'
#
loop_
_entity.id
_entity.type
_entity.pdbx_description
1 polymer ?
#
loop_
_entity_poly.entity_id
_entity_poly.type
_entity_poly.pdbx_seq_one_letter_code
_entity_poly.pdbx_strand_id
1 'polypeptide(L)'
;MSLSLSILHRAARIAVRIYGIDCPELGGRARCARERQLAIRARDAAESMLRSATSVQVVDARPDKFFRVLGRLILNDKVELGKELVRRKLAVQYFGEARSGKTWCT
;
A
#
# COMPACT_ATOMS: atom_id res chain seq x y z
N MET A 1 23.31 23.32 -36.64
CA MET A 1 22.02 23.34 -35.91
C MET A 1 22.05 22.21 -34.89
N SER A 2 22.49 22.49 -33.66
CA SER A 2 22.60 21.47 -32.61
C SER A 2 21.25 21.41 -31.89
N LEU A 3 20.50 20.33 -32.09
CA LEU A 3 19.26 20.08 -31.36
C LEU A 3 19.64 19.49 -30.00
N SER A 4 19.64 20.33 -28.97
CA SER A 4 19.69 19.88 -27.58
C SER A 4 18.41 19.10 -27.30
N LEU A 5 18.51 17.78 -27.19
CA LEU A 5 17.40 16.94 -26.78
C LEU A 5 17.27 17.06 -25.25
N SER A 6 16.50 18.04 -24.80
CA SER A 6 16.08 18.14 -23.41
C SER A 6 15.19 16.92 -23.12
N ILE A 7 15.78 15.85 -22.57
CA ILE A 7 15.02 14.67 -22.13
C ILE A 7 14.06 15.15 -21.04
N LEU A 8 12.80 15.35 -21.44
CA LEU A 8 11.70 15.58 -20.53
C LEU A 8 11.59 14.30 -19.68
N HIS A 9 12.11 14.32 -18.45
CA HIS A 9 11.94 13.24 -17.49
C HIS A 9 10.45 13.13 -17.13
N ARG A 10 9.67 12.44 -17.96
CA ARG A 10 8.32 12.02 -17.59
C ARG A 10 8.43 10.91 -16.56
N ALA A 11 8.38 11.27 -15.29
CA ALA A 11 8.28 10.29 -14.22
C ALA A 11 6.97 9.50 -14.39
N ALA A 12 7.08 8.20 -14.69
CA ALA A 12 5.94 7.30 -14.74
C ALA A 12 5.42 7.06 -13.31
N ARG A 13 4.12 7.25 -13.09
CA ARG A 13 3.48 6.91 -11.81
C ARG A 13 3.08 5.44 -11.85
N ILE A 14 3.64 4.64 -10.94
CA ILE A 14 3.34 3.22 -10.83
C ILE A 14 2.66 2.98 -9.49
N ALA A 15 1.56 2.23 -9.51
CA ALA A 15 0.90 1.77 -8.29
C ALA A 15 1.65 0.58 -7.69
N VAL A 16 2.03 0.69 -6.42
CA VAL A 16 2.64 -0.40 -5.65
C VAL A 16 1.62 -0.94 -4.65
N ARG A 17 1.37 -2.25 -4.70
CA ARG A 17 0.58 -2.97 -3.71
C ARG A 17 1.52 -3.50 -2.63
N ILE A 18 1.14 -3.29 -1.37
CA ILE A 18 1.88 -3.84 -0.24
C ILE A 18 1.65 -5.36 -0.18
N TYR A 19 2.75 -6.11 -0.17
CA TYR A 19 2.74 -7.55 -0.06
C TYR A 19 2.37 -8.03 1.35
N GLY A 20 1.67 -9.17 1.45
CA GLY A 20 1.45 -9.90 2.69
C GLY A 20 0.37 -9.34 3.60
N ILE A 21 -0.36 -8.30 3.16
CA ILE A 21 -1.45 -7.70 3.94
C ILE A 21 -2.72 -7.52 3.13
N ASP A 22 -3.84 -7.45 3.85
CA ASP A 22 -5.15 -7.08 3.35
C ASP A 22 -5.72 -5.93 4.19
N CYS A 23 -6.20 -4.90 3.50
CA CYS A 23 -6.77 -3.71 4.13
C CYS A 23 -8.29 -3.65 3.88
N PRO A 24 -9.06 -3.02 4.78
CA PRO A 24 -10.48 -2.77 4.57
C PRO A 24 -10.72 -1.90 3.33
N GLU A 25 -11.86 -2.11 2.66
CA GLU A 25 -12.18 -1.44 1.41
C GLU A 25 -12.71 0.00 1.61
N LEU A 26 -12.31 0.92 0.74
CA LEU A 26 -12.71 2.33 0.78
C LEU A 26 -14.03 2.61 0.03
N GLY A 27 -14.78 3.60 0.52
CA GLY A 27 -15.91 4.20 -0.21
C GLY A 27 -17.06 3.22 -0.43
N GLY A 28 -17.60 3.19 -1.66
CA GLY A 28 -18.72 2.31 -2.03
C GLY A 28 -18.37 0.83 -2.10
N ARG A 29 -17.10 0.44 -1.96
CA ARG A 29 -16.65 -0.95 -1.90
C ARG A 29 -16.65 -1.52 -0.48
N ALA A 30 -16.77 -0.65 0.53
CA ALA A 30 -16.96 -1.09 1.91
C ALA A 30 -18.34 -1.74 2.08
N ARG A 31 -18.38 -2.86 2.78
CA ARG A 31 -19.62 -3.62 3.04
C ARG A 31 -20.44 -3.04 4.19
N CYS A 32 -19.84 -2.19 5.01
CA CYS A 32 -20.47 -1.56 6.18
C CYS A 32 -19.74 -0.28 6.60
N ALA A 33 -20.39 0.52 7.46
CA ALA A 33 -19.84 1.78 7.97
C ALA A 33 -18.51 1.58 8.75
N ARG A 34 -18.41 0.49 9.50
CA ARG A 34 -17.20 0.14 10.26
C ARG A 34 -16.00 -0.13 9.36
N GLU A 35 -16.17 -0.95 8.32
CA GLU A 35 -15.13 -1.22 7.33
C GLU A 35 -14.68 0.08 6.67
N ARG A 36 -15.63 0.93 6.25
CA ARG A 36 -15.33 2.23 5.65
C ARG A 36 -14.49 3.11 6.58
N GLN A 37 -14.83 3.16 7.87
CA GLN A 37 -14.10 3.95 8.85
C GLN A 37 -12.69 3.41 9.07
N LEU A 38 -12.53 2.09 9.14
CA LEU A 38 -11.22 1.44 9.25
C LEU A 38 -10.37 1.68 7.99
N ALA A 39 -10.98 1.65 6.81
CA ALA A 39 -10.32 1.92 5.53
C ALA A 39 -9.78 3.36 5.45
N ILE A 40 -10.57 4.33 5.92
CA ILE A 40 -10.12 5.73 6.03
C ILE A 40 -8.92 5.82 6.99
N ARG A 41 -9.01 5.21 8.19
CA ARG A 41 -7.90 5.20 9.15
C ARG A 41 -6.64 4.53 8.59
N ALA A 42 -6.78 3.42 7.88
CA ALA A 42 -5.68 2.70 7.25
C ALA A 42 -4.98 3.56 6.19
N ARG A 43 -5.76 4.22 5.32
CA ARG A 43 -5.26 5.16 4.31
C ARG A 43 -4.51 6.31 4.97
N ASP A 44 -5.14 6.99 5.93
CA ASP A 44 -4.60 8.20 6.55
C ASP A 44 -3.31 7.88 7.34
N ALA A 45 -3.27 6.73 8.02
CA ALA A 45 -2.06 6.25 8.68
C ALA A 45 -0.93 5.97 7.68
N ALA A 46 -1.23 5.29 6.56
CA ALA A 46 -0.24 5.01 5.53
C ALA A 46 0.28 6.30 4.87
N GLU A 47 -0.61 7.24 4.54
CA GLU A 47 -0.23 8.54 3.99
C GLU A 47 0.62 9.36 4.96
N SER A 48 0.25 9.41 6.24
CA SER A 48 1.02 10.10 7.27
C SER A 48 2.44 9.53 7.37
N MET A 49 2.58 8.21 7.44
CA MET A 49 3.89 7.56 7.50
C MET A 49 4.74 7.83 6.24
N LEU A 50 4.13 7.76 5.06
CA LEU A 50 4.81 8.02 3.78
C LEU A 50 5.25 9.49 3.66
N ARG A 51 4.41 10.44 4.10
CA ARG A 51 4.74 11.88 4.09
C ARG A 51 5.84 12.25 5.08
N SER A 52 5.93 11.53 6.20
CA SER A 52 6.96 11.73 7.21
C SER A 52 8.26 10.97 6.92
N ALA A 53 8.29 10.09 5.92
CA ALA A 53 9.48 9.34 5.54
C ALA A 53 10.42 10.20 4.69
N THR A 54 11.71 10.18 5.01
CA THR A 54 12.76 10.80 4.20
C THR A 54 13.15 9.90 3.03
N SER A 55 13.04 8.57 3.20
CA SER A 55 13.27 7.59 2.14
C SER A 55 12.20 6.49 2.14
N VAL A 56 11.88 6.00 0.94
CA VAL A 56 10.96 4.89 0.72
C VAL A 56 11.59 3.92 -0.26
N GLN A 57 11.79 2.68 0.17
CA GLN A 57 12.28 1.59 -0.69
C GLN A 57 11.19 0.57 -0.93
N VAL A 58 11.08 0.10 -2.18
CA VAL A 58 10.29 -1.08 -2.52
C VAL A 58 11.24 -2.27 -2.60
N VAL A 59 11.08 -3.24 -1.71
CA VAL A 59 11.88 -4.48 -1.69
C VAL A 59 11.02 -5.68 -2.07
N ASP A 60 11.66 -6.73 -2.59
CA ASP A 60 11.00 -7.93 -3.13
C ASP A 60 9.90 -7.62 -4.17
N ALA A 61 10.17 -6.63 -5.02
CA ALA A 61 9.24 -6.18 -6.05
C ALA A 61 9.02 -7.27 -7.10
N ARG A 62 7.76 -7.65 -7.31
CA ARG A 62 7.34 -8.62 -8.34
C ARG A 62 6.05 -8.18 -9.00
N PRO A 63 5.79 -8.54 -10.28
CA PRO A 63 4.50 -8.30 -10.89
C PRO A 63 3.42 -9.16 -10.21
N ASP A 64 2.24 -8.58 -9.98
CA ASP A 64 1.04 -9.35 -9.64
C ASP A 64 0.28 -9.80 -10.91
N LYS A 65 -0.78 -10.60 -10.72
CA LYS A 65 -1.60 -11.12 -11.83
C LYS A 65 -2.29 -10.04 -12.69
N PHE A 66 -2.28 -8.79 -12.23
CA PHE A 66 -2.84 -7.63 -12.91
C PHE A 66 -1.73 -6.64 -13.33
N PHE A 67 -0.49 -7.10 -13.42
CA PHE A 67 0.68 -6.32 -13.82
C PHE A 67 0.95 -5.08 -12.94
N ARG A 68 0.53 -5.12 -11.67
CA ARG A 68 0.91 -4.11 -10.67
C ARG A 68 2.19 -4.56 -9.97
N VAL A 69 2.96 -3.60 -9.45
CA VAL A 69 4.10 -3.92 -8.60
C VAL A 69 3.58 -4.36 -7.23
N LEU A 70 3.95 -5.56 -6.81
CA LEU A 70 3.69 -6.11 -5.48
C LEU A 70 5.03 -6.17 -4.73
N GLY A 71 5.12 -5.56 -3.56
CA GLY A 71 6.36 -5.53 -2.80
C GLY A 71 6.19 -5.06 -1.36
N ARG A 72 7.27 -5.07 -0.59
CA ARG A 72 7.31 -4.52 0.78
C ARG A 72 7.84 -3.10 0.73
N LEU A 73 7.24 -2.20 1.49
CA LEU A 73 7.66 -0.80 1.59
C LEU A 73 8.46 -0.60 2.88
N ILE A 74 9.74 -0.25 2.74
CA ILE A 74 10.64 0.06 3.84
C ILE A 74 10.82 1.58 3.90
N LEU A 75 10.49 2.18 5.04
CA LEU A 75 10.62 3.61 5.31
C LEU A 75 11.86 3.85 6.17
N ASN A 76 12.69 4.82 5.76
CA ASN A 76 13.91 5.21 6.48
C ASN A 76 14.80 4.00 6.87
N ASP A 77 14.85 2.99 6.00
CA ASP A 77 15.61 1.72 6.14
C ASP A 77 15.31 0.90 7.40
N LYS A 78 14.21 1.20 8.10
CA LYS A 78 13.91 0.64 9.43
C LYS A 78 12.48 0.14 9.57
N VAL A 79 11.51 0.87 9.03
CA VAL A 79 10.08 0.60 9.27
C VAL A 79 9.45 -0.04 8.05
N GLU A 80 8.94 -1.26 8.19
CA GLU A 80 8.13 -1.89 7.14
C GLU A 80 6.66 -1.46 7.28
N LEU A 81 6.18 -0.66 6.31
CA LEU A 81 4.84 -0.03 6.36
C LEU A 81 3.71 -1.05 6.55
N GLY A 82 3.76 -2.18 5.84
CA GLY A 82 2.74 -3.21 5.91
C GLY A 82 2.62 -3.84 7.31
N LYS A 83 3.77 -4.14 7.94
CA LYS A 83 3.81 -4.66 9.31
C LYS A 83 3.26 -3.65 10.31
N GLU A 84 3.56 -2.36 10.11
CA GLU A 84 3.06 -1.32 10.99
C GLU A 84 1.54 -1.14 10.89
N LEU A 85 0.95 -1.26 9.69
CA LEU A 85 -0.50 -1.25 9.52
C LEU A 85 -1.17 -2.44 10.22
N VAL A 86 -0.57 -3.64 10.12
CA VAL A 86 -1.06 -4.83 10.83
C VAL A 86 -0.94 -4.65 12.35
N ARG A 87 0.19 -4.13 12.84
CA ARG A 87 0.40 -3.85 14.27
C ARG A 87 -0.64 -2.89 14.83
N ARG A 88 -1.04 -1.89 14.04
CA ARG A 88 -2.09 -0.91 14.38
C ARG A 88 -3.52 -1.45 14.23
N LYS A 89 -3.71 -2.73 13.86
CA LYS A 89 -5.01 -3.34 13.54
C LYS A 89 -5.76 -2.62 12.39
N LEU A 90 -5.01 -2.02 11.47
CA LEU A 90 -5.52 -1.35 10.27
C LEU A 90 -5.43 -2.23 9.01
N ALA A 91 -4.75 -3.37 9.12
CA ALA A 91 -4.65 -4.41 8.11
C ALA A 91 -4.57 -5.78 8.80
N VAL A 92 -4.81 -6.85 8.05
CA VAL A 92 -4.54 -8.24 8.48
C VAL A 92 -3.48 -8.86 7.59
N GLN A 93 -2.74 -9.84 8.11
CA GLN A 93 -1.85 -10.64 7.25
C GLN A 93 -2.69 -11.44 6.25
N TYR A 94 -2.22 -11.49 5.00
CA TYR A 94 -2.91 -12.17 3.92
C TYR A 94 -1.93 -12.63 2.85
N PHE A 95 -1.89 -13.95 2.62
CA PHE A 95 -0.98 -14.61 1.67
C PHE A 95 -1.71 -15.40 0.58
N GLY A 96 -2.99 -15.08 0.32
CA GLY A 96 -3.78 -15.73 -0.73
C GLY A 96 -4.68 -16.88 -0.24
N GLU A 97 -4.64 -17.19 1.05
CA GLU A 97 -5.60 -18.09 1.69
C GLU A 97 -7.00 -17.48 1.71
N ALA A 98 -8.05 -18.30 1.76
CA ALA A 98 -9.40 -17.80 2.00
C ALA A 98 -9.36 -16.94 3.27
N ARG A 99 -9.83 -15.67 3.20
CA ARG A 99 -9.91 -14.79 4.37
C ARG A 99 -10.55 -15.59 5.50
N SER A 100 -9.76 -15.94 6.52
CA SER A 100 -10.15 -16.84 7.59
C SER A 100 -11.19 -16.15 8.48
N GLY A 101 -12.46 -16.10 8.03
CA GLY A 101 -13.61 -15.59 8.78
C GLY A 101 -13.57 -14.11 9.21
N LYS A 102 -12.48 -13.37 8.97
CA LYS A 102 -12.33 -11.97 9.36
C LYS A 102 -13.06 -11.08 8.36
N THR A 103 -14.27 -10.67 8.72
CA THR A 103 -14.95 -9.54 8.09
C THR A 103 -14.54 -8.25 8.79
N TRP A 104 -14.43 -7.17 8.03
CA TRP A 104 -14.20 -5.83 8.55
C TRP A 104 -15.45 -5.21 9.20
N CYS A 105 -16.56 -5.94 9.18
CA CYS A 105 -17.87 -5.50 9.68
C CYS A 105 -18.21 -5.91 11.11
N THR A 106 -17.35 -6.69 11.76
CA THR A 106 -17.53 -7.15 13.15
C THR A 106 -16.56 -6.48 14.11
#